data_AF-A0A8D8YPM1-F1
#
_entry.id   AF-A0A8D8YPM1-F1
#
_cell.length_a   1.000
_cell.length_b   1.000
_cell.length_c   1.000
_cell.angle_alpha   90.00
_cell.angle_beta   90.00
_cell.angle_gamma   90.00
#
_symmetry.space_group_name_H-M   'P 1'
#
loop_
_entity.id
_entity.type
_entity.pdbx_description
1 polymer ?
#
loop_
_entity_poly.entity_id
_entity_poly.type
_entity_poly.pdbx_seq_one_letter_code
_entity_poly.pdbx_strand_id
1 'polypeptide(L)'
;TGTSENLPTIPNTIHTGEKPYVCDTCGKSFNQHSTLKLHKLTHLPEKPYRFECPHCGRKFFTNAKLTEHLKIHSDLRPYSCEICQKTFKNNHEVTKHKYVHMESRPFQCLLCNATFKRVDHL
;
A
#
# COMPACT_ATOMS: atom_id res chain seq x y z
N THR A 1 3.34 11.35 50.04
CA THR A 1 4.56 10.72 49.48
C THR A 1 4.15 9.99 48.21
N GLY A 2 4.15 10.68 47.08
CA GLY A 2 3.72 10.12 45.80
C GLY A 2 4.88 9.41 45.11
N THR A 3 4.77 8.09 44.96
CA THR A 3 5.68 7.29 44.13
C THR A 3 5.19 7.37 42.69
N SER A 4 5.88 8.16 41.85
CA SER A 4 5.67 8.15 40.41
C SER A 4 6.31 6.88 39.84
N GLU A 5 5.47 5.95 39.42
CA GLU A 5 5.86 4.76 38.68
C GLU A 5 6.34 5.19 37.28
N ASN A 6 7.59 4.90 36.95
CA ASN A 6 8.14 5.07 35.60
C ASN A 6 7.53 3.99 34.69
N LEU A 7 6.47 4.35 33.97
CA LEU A 7 5.96 3.51 32.88
C LEU A 7 6.92 3.62 31.68
N PRO A 8 7.40 2.51 31.10
CA PRO A 8 8.33 2.55 29.98
C PRO A 8 7.67 3.26 28.79
N THR A 9 8.25 4.40 28.42
CA THR A 9 7.78 5.20 27.29
C THR A 9 8.01 4.42 26.01
N ILE A 10 6.93 3.86 25.46
CA ILE A 10 6.96 3.22 24.13
C ILE A 10 7.29 4.34 23.13
N PRO A 11 8.35 4.25 22.30
CA PRO A 11 8.69 5.31 21.37
C PRO A 11 7.50 5.62 20.45
N ASN A 12 7.02 6.86 20.50
CA ASN A 12 5.81 7.41 19.88
C ASN A 12 5.84 7.47 18.33
N THR A 13 6.65 6.61 17.70
CA THR A 13 6.91 6.58 16.26
C THR A 13 5.73 6.06 15.42
N ILE A 14 4.71 5.48 16.05
CA ILE A 14 3.56 4.88 15.35
C ILE A 14 2.44 5.91 15.13
N HIS A 15 2.32 6.95 15.95
CA HIS A 15 1.18 7.87 15.93
C HIS A 15 1.45 9.24 15.26
N THR A 16 2.70 9.68 15.13
CA THR A 16 3.03 11.04 14.65
C THR A 16 3.20 11.14 13.13
N GLY A 17 3.21 10.01 12.41
CA GLY A 17 3.54 10.00 10.98
C GLY A 17 5.00 10.36 10.68
N GLU A 18 5.83 10.51 11.71
CA GLU A 18 7.27 10.76 11.57
C GLU A 18 7.94 9.61 10.81
N LYS A 19 8.81 9.98 9.87
CA LYS A 19 9.57 9.05 9.04
C LYS A 19 11.07 9.28 9.26
N PRO A 20 11.61 8.94 10.44
CA PRO A 20 12.98 9.28 10.79
C PRO A 20 14.02 8.49 9.97
N TYR A 21 13.62 7.39 9.34
CA TYR A 21 14.53 6.52 8.61
C TYR A 21 14.61 6.92 7.13
N VAL A 22 15.66 7.63 6.74
CA VAL A 22 15.84 8.15 5.37
C VAL A 22 16.77 7.25 4.56
N CYS A 23 16.42 7.00 3.30
CA CYS A 23 17.28 6.36 2.34
C CYS A 23 18.34 7.34 1.84
N ASP A 24 19.60 7.00 2.09
CA ASP A 24 20.80 7.67 1.56
C ASP A 24 20.83 7.76 0.03
N THR A 25 20.38 6.72 -0.67
CA THR A 25 20.42 6.68 -2.14
C THR A 25 19.39 7.59 -2.83
N CYS A 26 18.18 7.72 -2.30
CA CYS A 26 17.06 8.39 -3.00
C CYS A 26 16.27 9.38 -2.15
N GLY A 27 16.66 9.60 -0.89
CA GLY A 27 16.00 10.53 0.03
C GLY A 27 14.63 10.08 0.56
N LYS A 28 14.09 8.93 0.12
CA LYS A 28 12.80 8.43 0.63
C LYS A 28 12.86 8.10 2.10
N SER A 29 11.86 8.55 2.85
CA SER A 29 11.77 8.36 4.29
C SER A 29 10.74 7.29 4.68
N PHE A 30 11.01 6.59 5.78
CA PHE A 30 10.21 5.50 6.32
C PHE A 30 10.04 5.67 7.83
N ASN A 31 8.91 5.18 8.35
CA ASN A 31 8.60 5.20 9.79
C ASN A 31 9.22 4.03 10.56
N GLN A 32 9.73 3.01 9.87
CA GLN A 32 10.35 1.83 10.46
C GLN A 32 11.67 1.51 9.79
N HIS A 33 12.69 1.19 10.60
CA HIS A 33 14.01 0.81 10.13
C HIS A 33 13.98 -0.46 9.25
N SER A 34 13.16 -1.44 9.59
CA SER A 34 12.98 -2.68 8.82
C SER A 34 12.47 -2.40 7.40
N THR A 35 11.56 -1.44 7.25
CA THR A 35 11.01 -1.02 5.95
C THR A 35 12.06 -0.28 5.12
N LEU A 36 12.88 0.59 5.74
CA LEU A 36 14.04 1.20 5.06
C LEU A 36 15.02 0.13 4.58
N LYS A 37 15.38 -0.84 5.43
CA LYS A 37 16.30 -1.93 5.06
C LYS A 37 15.79 -2.73 3.85
N LEU A 38 14.50 -3.06 3.83
CA LEU A 38 13.86 -3.72 2.70
C LEU A 38 13.87 -2.83 1.45
N HIS A 39 13.59 -1.54 1.59
CA HIS A 39 13.64 -0.57 0.50
C HIS A 39 15.04 -0.45 -0.12
N LYS A 40 16.11 -0.48 0.67
CA LYS A 40 17.48 -0.41 0.14
C LYS A 40 17.80 -1.56 -0.83
N LEU A 41 17.15 -2.72 -0.69
CA LEU A 41 17.29 -3.84 -1.64
C LEU A 41 16.74 -3.52 -3.03
N THR A 42 15.90 -2.49 -3.17
CA THR A 42 15.38 -2.05 -4.48
C THR A 42 16.39 -1.27 -5.30
N HIS A 43 17.46 -0.77 -4.67
CA HIS A 43 18.56 -0.06 -5.33
C HIS A 43 19.68 -0.99 -5.79
N LEU A 44 19.67 -2.26 -5.37
CA LEU A 44 20.68 -3.23 -5.80
C LEU A 44 20.46 -3.60 -7.27
N PRO A 45 21.54 -3.72 -8.08
CA PRO A 45 21.44 -4.17 -9.47
C PRO A 45 20.82 -5.57 -9.56
N GLU A 46 21.23 -6.45 -8.65
CA GLU A 46 20.65 -7.78 -8.48
C GLU A 46 19.73 -7.80 -7.27
N LYS A 47 18.43 -8.02 -7.52
CA LYS A 47 17.42 -8.03 -6.47
C LYS A 47 17.41 -9.41 -5.80
N PRO A 48 17.72 -9.52 -4.48
CA PRO A 48 17.77 -10.80 -3.76
C PRO A 48 16.36 -11.31 -3.42
N TYR A 49 15.53 -11.49 -4.44
CA TYR A 49 14.22 -12.10 -4.28
C TYR A 49 14.39 -13.54 -3.83
N ARG A 50 13.78 -13.86 -2.69
CA ARG A 50 13.85 -15.20 -2.09
C ARG A 50 12.57 -16.00 -2.27
N PHE A 51 11.47 -15.33 -2.61
CA PHE A 51 10.15 -15.94 -2.62
C PHE A 51 9.54 -15.74 -4.00
N GLU A 52 9.10 -16.83 -4.62
CA GLU A 52 8.49 -16.83 -5.94
C GLU A 52 7.06 -17.37 -5.87
N CYS A 53 6.14 -16.75 -6.59
CA CYS A 53 4.77 -17.21 -6.69
C CYS A 53 4.70 -18.44 -7.59
N PRO A 54 4.19 -19.60 -7.10
CA PRO A 54 4.08 -20.81 -7.91
C PRO A 54 3.05 -20.71 -9.04
N HIS A 55 2.15 -19.73 -9.00
CA HIS A 55 1.10 -19.57 -10.02
C HIS A 55 1.48 -18.64 -11.16
N CYS A 56 2.38 -17.67 -10.94
CA CYS A 56 2.70 -16.64 -11.93
C CYS A 56 4.18 -16.24 -12.03
N GLY A 57 5.07 -16.89 -11.26
CA GLY A 57 6.51 -16.63 -11.27
C GLY A 57 6.91 -15.26 -10.68
N ARG A 58 5.96 -14.50 -10.12
CA ARG A 58 6.25 -13.18 -9.54
C ARG A 58 7.11 -13.33 -8.28
N LYS A 59 8.14 -12.49 -8.19
CA LYS A 59 9.17 -12.57 -7.13
C LYS A 59 8.99 -11.51 -6.04
N PHE A 60 9.29 -11.89 -4.79
CA PHE A 60 9.11 -11.10 -3.57
C PHE A 60 10.33 -11.20 -2.65
N PHE A 61 10.58 -10.13 -1.92
CA PHE A 61 11.69 -10.06 -0.95
C PHE A 61 11.36 -10.72 0.39
N THR A 62 10.06 -10.82 0.75
CA THR A 62 9.61 -11.38 2.04
C THR A 62 8.45 -12.35 1.84
N ASN A 63 8.38 -13.37 2.70
CA ASN A 63 7.28 -14.34 2.69
C ASN A 63 5.93 -13.66 2.93
N ALA A 64 5.86 -12.71 3.87
CA ALA A 64 4.62 -11.98 4.16
C ALA A 64 4.01 -11.32 2.91
N LYS A 65 4.86 -10.78 2.01
CA LYS A 65 4.41 -10.18 0.76
C LYS A 65 4.01 -11.22 -0.30
N LEU A 66 4.67 -12.38 -0.35
CA LEU A 66 4.19 -13.50 -1.15
C LEU A 66 2.82 -13.99 -0.65
N THR A 67 2.66 -14.21 0.65
CA THR A 67 1.41 -14.69 1.26
C THR A 67 0.26 -13.72 1.02
N GLU A 68 0.49 -12.41 1.13
CA GLU A 68 -0.48 -11.38 0.76
C GLU A 68 -0.84 -11.47 -0.74
N HIS A 69 0.16 -11.63 -1.60
CA HIS A 69 -0.05 -11.78 -3.04
C HIS A 69 -0.83 -13.05 -3.40
N LEU A 70 -0.60 -14.20 -2.75
CA LEU A 70 -1.31 -15.44 -3.06
C LEU A 70 -2.83 -15.31 -2.93
N LYS A 71 -3.32 -14.37 -2.11
CA LYS A 71 -4.75 -14.04 -2.04
C LYS A 71 -5.34 -13.61 -3.37
N ILE A 72 -4.55 -13.05 -4.30
CA ILE A 72 -5.04 -12.70 -5.64
C ILE A 72 -5.32 -13.93 -6.51
N HIS A 73 -4.65 -15.06 -6.23
CA HIS A 73 -4.88 -16.32 -6.92
C HIS A 73 -6.01 -17.13 -6.27
N SER A 74 -6.47 -16.70 -5.10
CA SER A 74 -7.70 -17.21 -4.50
C SER A 74 -8.91 -16.61 -5.22
N ASP A 75 -9.91 -17.44 -5.51
CA ASP A 75 -11.23 -16.98 -5.95
C ASP A 75 -12.02 -16.30 -4.83
N LEU A 76 -11.48 -16.29 -3.61
CA LEU A 76 -12.03 -15.54 -2.49
C LEU A 76 -12.00 -14.04 -2.83
N ARG A 77 -13.19 -13.47 -2.89
CA ARG A 77 -13.43 -12.03 -3.08
C ARG A 77 -14.10 -11.47 -1.83
N PRO A 78 -13.36 -11.34 -0.71
CA PRO A 78 -13.97 -11.04 0.60
C PRO A 78 -14.46 -9.59 0.72
N TYR A 79 -14.15 -8.74 -0.25
CA TYR A 79 -14.54 -7.34 -0.23
C TYR A 79 -15.70 -7.10 -1.19
N SER A 80 -16.80 -6.52 -0.72
CA SER A 80 -17.99 -6.23 -1.53
C SER A 80 -18.24 -4.73 -1.68
N CYS A 81 -18.88 -4.35 -2.79
CA CYS A 81 -19.43 -3.02 -2.98
C CYS A 81 -20.74 -2.88 -2.21
N GLU A 82 -20.85 -1.89 -1.33
CA GLU A 82 -22.10 -1.63 -0.58
C GLU A 82 -23.29 -1.22 -1.46
N ILE A 83 -23.05 -0.73 -2.68
CA ILE A 83 -24.09 -0.23 -3.58
C ILE A 83 -24.67 -1.36 -4.44
N CYS A 84 -23.83 -2.23 -5.01
CA CYS A 84 -24.27 -3.27 -5.96
C CYS A 84 -23.88 -4.70 -5.58
N GLN A 85 -23.26 -4.90 -4.41
CA GLN A 85 -22.81 -6.18 -3.86
C GLN A 85 -21.81 -6.97 -4.71
N LYS A 86 -21.25 -6.37 -5.75
CA LYS A 86 -20.15 -6.96 -6.52
C LYS A 86 -18.92 -7.19 -5.63
N THR A 87 -18.24 -8.31 -5.81
CA THR A 87 -17.11 -8.73 -4.95
C THR A 87 -15.74 -8.60 -5.64
N PHE A 88 -14.72 -8.31 -4.83
CA PHE A 88 -13.36 -7.95 -5.25
C PHE A 88 -12.30 -8.63 -4.39
N LYS A 89 -11.07 -8.72 -4.91
CA LYS A 89 -9.96 -9.43 -4.26
C LYS A 89 -9.30 -8.59 -3.16
N ASN A 90 -9.42 -7.26 -3.24
CA ASN A 90 -8.89 -6.32 -2.24
C ASN A 90 -9.72 -5.04 -2.15
N ASN A 91 -9.53 -4.26 -1.08
CA ASN A 91 -10.23 -2.99 -0.87
C ASN A 91 -9.92 -1.91 -1.92
N HIS A 92 -8.70 -1.90 -2.48
CA HIS A 92 -8.31 -0.93 -3.51
C HIS A 92 -9.17 -1.07 -4.78
N GLU A 93 -9.49 -2.31 -5.16
CA GLU A 93 -10.40 -2.60 -6.26
C GLU A 93 -11.83 -2.12 -5.96
N VAL A 94 -12.33 -2.29 -4.74
CA VAL A 94 -13.65 -1.77 -4.34
C VAL A 94 -13.69 -0.25 -4.45
N THR A 95 -12.68 0.44 -3.90
CA THR A 95 -12.60 1.91 -3.96
C THR A 95 -12.60 2.41 -5.40
N LYS A 96 -11.81 1.79 -6.29
CA LYS A 96 -11.83 2.12 -7.72
C LYS A 96 -13.18 1.81 -8.37
N HIS A 97 -13.84 0.74 -7.97
CA HIS A 97 -15.14 0.39 -8.49
C HIS A 97 -16.23 1.40 -8.11
N LYS A 98 -16.14 2.06 -6.94
CA LYS A 98 -17.11 3.08 -6.52
C LYS A 98 -17.32 4.20 -7.55
N TYR A 99 -16.29 4.52 -8.37
CA TYR A 99 -16.43 5.49 -9.46
C TYR A 99 -17.44 5.09 -10.55
N VAL A 100 -17.77 3.80 -10.69
CA VAL A 100 -18.82 3.35 -11.61
C VAL A 100 -20.18 3.89 -11.18
N HIS A 101 -20.41 4.01 -9.86
CA HIS A 101 -21.65 4.52 -9.28
C HIS A 101 -21.69 6.06 -9.19
N MET A 102 -20.61 6.76 -9.52
CA MET A 102 -20.60 8.22 -9.56
C MET A 102 -21.12 8.72 -10.91
N GLU A 103 -22.11 9.61 -10.89
CA GLU A 103 -22.59 10.29 -12.10
C GLU A 103 -21.67 11.45 -12.52
N SER A 104 -21.03 12.10 -11.54
CA SER A 104 -20.13 13.22 -11.78
C SER A 104 -18.76 12.80 -12.33
N ARG A 105 -18.17 13.69 -13.13
CA ARG A 105 -16.79 13.60 -13.65
C ARG A 105 -15.99 14.79 -13.12
N PRO A 106 -15.59 14.78 -11.84
CA PRO A 106 -15.10 15.97 -11.15
C PRO A 106 -13.70 16.41 -11.61
N PHE A 107 -12.99 15.59 -12.38
CA PHE A 107 -11.64 15.88 -12.84
C PHE A 107 -11.69 16.40 -14.28
N GLN A 108 -11.30 17.66 -14.50
CA GLN A 108 -11.29 18.29 -15.83
C GLN A 108 -9.86 18.58 -16.29
N CYS A 109 -9.55 18.23 -17.54
CA CYS A 109 -8.31 18.64 -18.20
C CYS A 109 -8.39 20.11 -18.62
N LEU A 110 -7.48 20.94 -18.12
CA LEU A 110 -7.47 22.37 -18.47
C LEU A 110 -6.95 22.63 -19.89
N LEU A 111 -6.32 21.65 -20.54
CA LEU A 111 -5.80 21.78 -21.90
C LEU A 111 -6.85 21.45 -22.98
N CYS A 112 -7.70 20.43 -22.73
CA CYS A 112 -8.68 19.95 -23.72
C CYS A 112 -10.13 19.93 -23.20
N ASN A 113 -10.38 20.37 -21.97
CA ASN A 113 -11.69 20.37 -21.28
C ASN A 113 -12.37 19.00 -21.13
N ALA A 114 -11.68 17.90 -21.41
CA ALA A 114 -12.20 16.56 -21.16
C ALA A 114 -12.42 16.33 -19.66
N THR A 115 -13.52 15.67 -19.30
CA THR A 115 -13.88 15.36 -17.91
C THR A 115 -13.80 13.85 -17.63
N PHE A 116 -13.31 13.51 -16.44
CA PHE A 116 -13.01 12.15 -16.01
C PHE A 116 -13.59 11.85 -14.62
N LYS A 117 -13.93 10.59 -14.38
CA LYS A 117 -14.35 10.10 -13.06
C LYS A 117 -13.17 9.83 -12.11
N ARG A 118 -11.94 9.78 -12.64
CA ARG A 118 -10.72 9.43 -11.92
C ARG A 118 -9.57 10.36 -12.29
N VAL A 119 -8.74 10.69 -11.31
CA VAL A 119 -7.57 11.54 -11.48
C VAL A 119 -6.47 10.89 -12.32
N ASP A 120 -6.35 9.57 -12.32
CA ASP A 120 -5.32 8.89 -13.13
C ASP A 120 -5.72 8.71 -14.61
N HIS A 121 -6.92 9.16 -14.97
CA HIS A 121 -7.36 9.26 -16.36
C HIS A 121 -7.33 10.71 -16.88
N LEU A 122 -6.99 11.68 -16.01
CA LEU A 122 -6.75 13.09 -16.34
C LEU A 122 -5.32 13.27 -16.84
#